data_AF-A0A2E0XPH1-F1
#
_entry.id   AF-A0A2E0XPH1-F1
#
_cell.length_a   1.000
_cell.length_b   1.000
_cell.length_c   1.000
_cell.angle_alpha   90.00
_cell.angle_beta   90.00
_cell.angle_gamma   90.00
#
_symmetry.space_group_name_H-M   'P 1'
#
loop_
_entity.id
_entity.type
_entity.pdbx_description
1 polymer ?
#
loop_
_entity_poly.entity_id
_entity_poly.type
_entity_poly.pdbx_seq_one_letter_code
_entity_poly.pdbx_strand_id
1 'polypeptide(L)'
;MGTSDIFGHQLTVVGSNRRRLLNKQYVGTLQSVQQFSQQLFTSGRGMGIDNQDQLVILSDGARWISKLAQTQYPKATLIQDW
;
A
#
# COMPACT_ATOMS: atom_id res chain seq x y z
N MET A 1 2.37 16.33 5.36
CA MET A 1 1.09 15.63 5.54
C MET A 1 1.03 14.56 4.46
N GLY A 2 0.89 13.29 4.82
CA GLY A 2 0.98 12.17 3.88
C GLY A 2 -0.27 11.29 3.96
N THR A 3 -0.79 10.91 2.81
CA THR A 3 -1.93 10.00 2.66
C THR A 3 -1.49 8.86 1.75
N SER A 4 -1.75 7.61 2.14
CA SER A 4 -1.46 6.46 1.27
C SER A 4 -2.52 5.38 1.42
N ASP A 5 -2.89 4.79 0.29
CA ASP A 5 -3.80 3.65 0.23
C ASP A 5 -3.00 2.34 0.15
N ILE A 6 -3.40 1.34 0.95
CA ILE A 6 -2.86 -0.03 0.87
C ILE A 6 -3.93 -0.92 0.25
N PHE A 7 -3.52 -1.70 -0.75
CA PHE A 7 -4.37 -2.66 -1.45
C PHE A 7 -3.77 -4.06 -1.34
N GLY A 8 -4.58 -5.04 -0.94
CA GLY A 8 -4.25 -6.47 -0.97
C GLY A 8 -5.00 -7.19 -2.09
N HIS A 9 -4.34 -8.14 -2.76
CA HIS A 9 -4.79 -8.74 -4.03
C HIS A 9 -5.91 -9.78 -3.89
N GLN A 10 -6.90 -9.55 -3.04
CA GLN A 10 -8.09 -10.40 -3.00
C GLN A 10 -9.18 -9.74 -3.85
N LEU A 11 -9.23 -10.15 -5.12
CA LEU A 11 -10.28 -9.76 -6.05
C LEU A 11 -11.50 -10.66 -5.82
N THR A 12 -12.67 -10.06 -5.69
CA THR A 12 -13.95 -10.79 -5.75
C THR A 12 -14.86 -10.16 -6.78
N VAL A 13 -15.65 -11.00 -7.44
CA VAL A 13 -16.71 -10.58 -8.34
C VAL A 13 -17.96 -10.34 -7.50
N VAL A 14 -18.45 -9.10 -7.48
CA VAL A 14 -19.69 -8.74 -6.78
C VAL A 14 -20.75 -8.37 -7.81
N GLY A 15 -21.87 -9.10 -7.84
CA GLY A 15 -22.94 -8.90 -8.83
C GLY A 15 -22.54 -9.23 -10.27
N SER A 16 -23.21 -8.64 -11.26
CA SER A 16 -22.97 -8.83 -12.69
C SER A 16 -21.61 -8.24 -13.14
N ASN A 17 -20.53 -8.99 -12.91
CA ASN A 17 -19.18 -8.78 -13.47
C ASN A 17 -18.34 -7.61 -12.93
N ARG A 18 -18.68 -7.02 -11.77
CA ARG A 18 -17.83 -5.97 -11.17
C ARG A 18 -16.71 -6.58 -10.32
N ARG A 19 -15.46 -6.40 -10.75
CA ARG A 19 -14.28 -6.73 -9.94
C ARG A 19 -14.15 -5.72 -8.81
N ARG A 20 -14.05 -6.19 -7.56
CA ARG A 20 -13.78 -5.37 -6.38
C ARG A 20 -12.53 -5.87 -5.66
N LEU A 21 -11.73 -4.91 -5.19
CA LEU A 21 -10.69 -5.12 -4.19
C LEU A 21 -11.36 -5.32 -2.84
N LEU A 22 -11.15 -6.48 -2.21
CA LEU A 22 -11.72 -6.80 -0.91
C LEU A 22 -10.88 -6.25 0.26
N ASN A 23 -9.56 -6.16 0.08
CA ASN A 23 -8.64 -5.72 1.12
C ASN A 23 -8.11 -4.33 0.79
N LYS A 24 -8.95 -3.30 0.99
CA LYS A 24 -8.56 -1.89 0.91
C LYS A 24 -8.48 -1.31 2.31
N GLN A 25 -7.33 -0.75 2.68
CA GLN A 25 -7.18 0.08 3.89
C GLN A 25 -6.59 1.43 3.53
N TYR A 26 -7.09 2.47 4.20
CA TYR A 26 -6.60 3.84 4.05
C TYR A 26 -5.84 4.24 5.31
N VAL A 27 -4.61 4.71 5.14
CA VAL A 27 -3.78 5.24 6.23
C VAL A 27 -3.47 6.70 5.89
N GLY A 28 -3.98 7.62 6.71
CA GLY A 28 -3.71 9.06 6.57
C GLY A 28 -3.39 9.66 7.92
N THR A 29 -2.24 10.32 8.06
CA THR A 29 -1.84 10.95 9.33
C THR A 29 -1.10 12.27 9.15
N LEU A 30 -1.18 13.12 10.18
CA LEU A 30 -0.34 14.32 10.36
C LEU A 30 0.89 13.99 11.21
N GLN A 31 1.63 12.94 10.84
CA GLN A 31 2.80 12.46 11.59
C GLN A 31 4.09 12.56 10.78
N SER A 32 5.22 12.30 11.43
CA SER A 32 6.50 12.20 10.74
C SER A 32 6.48 11.04 9.75
N VAL A 33 7.34 11.11 8.72
CA VAL A 33 7.51 10.04 7.73
C VAL A 33 7.79 8.69 8.41
N GLN A 34 8.59 8.68 9.47
CA GLN A 34 8.95 7.45 10.18
C GLN A 34 7.76 6.80 10.88
N GLN A 35 6.93 7.59 11.58
CA GLN A 35 5.74 7.10 12.26
C GLN A 35 4.70 6.59 11.25
N PHE A 36 4.49 7.36 10.18
CA PHE A 36 3.59 6.95 9.09
C PHE A 36 4.05 5.64 8.44
N SER A 37 5.35 5.52 8.15
CA SER A 37 5.94 4.32 7.56
C SER A 37 5.67 3.09 8.42
N GLN A 38 5.89 3.19 9.73
CA GLN A 38 5.67 2.07 10.64
C GLN A 38 4.20 1.64 10.66
N GLN A 39 3.27 2.58 10.65
CA GLN A 39 1.83 2.28 10.61
C GLN A 39 1.42 1.64 9.28
N LEU A 40 1.87 2.21 8.17
CA LEU A 40 1.61 1.69 6.82
C LEU A 40 2.02 0.22 6.72
N PHE A 41 3.22 -0.11 7.18
CA PHE A 41 3.73 -1.47 7.08
C PHE A 41 3.14 -2.43 8.10
N THR A 42 2.83 -1.96 9.31
CA THR A 42 2.12 -2.79 10.30
C THR A 42 0.73 -3.15 9.80
N SER A 43 0.00 -2.19 9.22
CA SER A 43 -1.30 -2.40 8.58
C SER A 43 -1.19 -3.36 7.40
N GLY A 44 -0.22 -3.14 6.51
CA GLY A 44 0.05 -4.02 5.38
C GLY A 44 0.32 -5.47 5.79
N ARG A 45 1.18 -5.70 6.77
CA ARG A 45 1.44 -7.06 7.29
C ARG A 45 0.19 -7.69 7.91
N GLY A 46 -0.61 -6.92 8.62
CA GLY A 46 -1.92 -7.37 9.12
C GLY A 46 -2.88 -7.79 8.00
N MET A 47 -2.72 -7.25 6.79
CA MET A 47 -3.46 -7.63 5.58
C MET A 47 -2.82 -8.81 4.81
N GLY A 48 -1.72 -9.36 5.30
CA GLY A 48 -1.03 -10.49 4.68
C GLY A 48 -0.30 -10.13 3.38
N ILE A 49 0.17 -8.88 3.22
CA ILE A 49 0.89 -8.47 2.01
C ILE A 49 2.19 -9.25 1.77
N ASP A 50 2.83 -9.75 2.84
CA ASP A 50 4.05 -10.57 2.75
C ASP A 50 3.80 -11.91 2.05
N ASN A 51 2.55 -12.37 1.99
CA ASN A 51 2.14 -13.62 1.35
C ASN A 51 1.58 -13.40 -0.07
N GLN A 52 1.65 -12.18 -0.60
CA GLN A 52 1.15 -11.88 -1.95
C GLN A 52 2.25 -12.08 -2.98
N ASP A 53 1.93 -12.78 -4.08
CA ASP A 53 2.86 -12.96 -5.21
C ASP A 53 3.22 -11.64 -5.89
N GLN A 54 2.30 -10.67 -5.82
CA GLN A 54 2.47 -9.33 -6.37
C GLN A 54 2.06 -8.28 -5.36
N LEU A 55 2.95 -7.31 -5.17
CA LEU A 55 2.73 -6.13 -4.34
C LEU A 55 2.94 -4.90 -5.20
N VAL A 56 1.95 -4.01 -5.25
CA VAL A 56 2.03 -2.73 -5.94
C VAL A 56 1.85 -1.61 -4.92
N ILE A 57 2.81 -0.68 -4.88
CA ILE A 57 2.74 0.52 -4.05
C ILE A 57 2.44 1.70 -4.98
N LEU A 58 1.31 2.36 -4.75
CA LEU A 58 0.91 3.56 -5.48
C LEU A 58 1.15 4.77 -4.58
N SER A 59 1.81 5.80 -5.11
CA SER A 59 2.10 7.02 -4.38
C SER A 59 2.04 8.24 -5.27
N ASP A 60 1.53 9.34 -4.74
CA ASP A 60 1.47 10.65 -5.40
C ASP A 60 2.26 11.67 -4.55
N GLY A 61 3.19 12.40 -5.16
CA GLY A 61 3.96 13.48 -4.51
C GLY A 61 4.89 13.08 -3.35
N ALA A 62 4.96 11.80 -2.98
CA ALA A 62 5.70 11.34 -1.79
C ALA A 62 7.03 10.64 -2.13
N ARG A 63 8.00 11.40 -2.65
CA ARG A 63 9.36 10.90 -3.01
C ARG A 63 10.08 10.10 -1.92
N TRP A 64 9.74 10.31 -0.64
CA TRP A 64 10.35 9.58 0.47
C TRP A 64 9.92 8.11 0.51
N ILE A 65 8.78 7.74 -0.10
CA ILE A 65 8.26 6.37 -0.08
C ILE A 65 9.10 5.43 -0.94
N SER A 66 9.81 5.93 -1.94
CA SER A 66 10.57 5.10 -2.89
C SER A 66 11.74 4.39 -2.20
N LYS A 67 12.48 5.12 -1.35
CA LYS A 67 13.56 4.55 -0.51
C LYS A 67 13.00 3.54 0.50
N LEU A 68 11.83 3.85 1.04
CA LEU A 68 11.19 3.06 2.07
C LEU A 68 10.64 1.73 1.51
N ALA A 69 10.01 1.80 0.34
CA ALA A 69 9.54 0.64 -0.43
C ALA A 69 10.71 -0.27 -0.81
N GLN A 70 11.81 0.27 -1.32
CA GLN A 70 13.01 -0.52 -1.64
C GLN A 70 13.59 -1.25 -0.42
N THR A 71 13.54 -0.62 0.75
CA THR A 71 14.08 -1.22 1.98
C THR A 71 13.17 -2.30 2.55
N GLN A 72 11.86 -2.04 2.61
CA GLN A 72 10.92 -2.92 3.31
C GLN A 72 10.22 -3.94 2.39
N TYR A 73 10.04 -3.61 1.11
CA TYR A 73 9.37 -4.45 0.11
C TYR A 73 10.15 -4.40 -1.21
N PRO A 74 11.36 -4.98 -1.25
CA PRO A 74 12.21 -4.93 -2.45
C PRO A 74 11.59 -5.59 -3.68
N LYS A 75 10.57 -6.43 -3.49
CA LYS A 75 9.82 -7.10 -4.56
C LYS A 75 8.60 -6.30 -5.05
N ALA A 76 8.27 -5.19 -4.41
CA ALA A 76 7.11 -4.39 -4.77
C ALA A 76 7.35 -3.62 -6.07
N THR A 77 6.34 -3.56 -6.92
CA THR A 77 6.28 -2.60 -8.03
C THR A 77 5.85 -1.26 -7.47
N LEU A 78 6.73 -0.26 -7.52
CA LEU A 78 6.40 1.10 -7.13
C LEU A 78 5.94 1.89 -8.35
N ILE A 79 4.74 2.46 -8.28
CA ILE A 79 4.24 3.45 -9.23
C ILE A 79 4.14 4.77 -8.48
N GLN A 80 5.00 5.70 -8.85
CA GLN A 80 5.02 7.04 -8.28
C GLN A 80 4.52 8.00 -9.35
N ASP A 81 3.39 8.65 -9.08
CA ASP A 81 2.96 9.82 -9.82
C ASP A 81 3.75 11.03 -9.27
N TRP A 82 4.29 11.86 -10.18
CA TRP A 82 4.97 13.17 -10.00
C TRP A 82 5.47 13.59 -8.60
#